data_AF-C4K961-F1
#
_entry.id   AF-C4K961-F1
#
_cell.length_a   1.000
_cell.length_b   1.000
_cell.length_c   1.000
_cell.angle_alpha   90.00
_cell.angle_beta   90.00
_cell.angle_gamma   90.00
#
_symmetry.space_group_name_H-M   'P 1'
#
loop_
_entity.id
_entity.type
_entity.pdbx_description
1 polymer ?
#
loop_
_entity_poly.entity_id
_entity_poly.type
_entity_poly.pdbx_seq_one_letter_code
_entity_poly.pdbx_strand_id
1 'polypeptide(L)'
;MNQQALSALIWSVADLLRGDFKQSEYGRVILPFTVLRRLDCVLAPTKAAVLVEHRDKEQAGLLYLVVEKFAHIEPHPRRVDNVHMGLVFEELIRKFAEISNETAGEHFTPRELIRLMVSPLFIEDDEALSKPGIVRTIYDPTAGTGTGRMLSVAGEHLHEIKPGARLTMFGQELNPESYAICKADMLIKGQDVRSIVLGNTLSETHIGEITRLLGEFLEAEQAVVSDAQGKELARVTLFPEVRCPAAPAGGKVKRVPIARVFRNQDFGYRTITIERPLRDAENVPLFEDVQAWFEREVLSHAPDAWIDHDKTRIGYEIPLNRHFYVFEPPRPLAEIDADLKRSMDRIKQMIEGLAG
;
A
#
# COMPACT_ATOMS: atom_id res chain seq x y z
N MET A 1 -37.03 4.25 -22.59
CA MET A 1 -38.37 3.95 -22.05
C MET A 1 -38.46 4.55 -20.65
N ASN A 2 -39.55 5.26 -20.31
CA ASN A 2 -39.69 5.86 -18.98
C ASN A 2 -40.11 4.80 -17.93
N GLN A 3 -39.98 5.12 -16.64
CA GLN A 3 -40.24 4.17 -15.54
C GLN A 3 -41.67 3.60 -15.57
N GLN A 4 -42.66 4.42 -15.87
CA GLN A 4 -44.07 4.01 -15.92
C GLN A 4 -44.34 3.05 -17.09
N ALA A 5 -43.78 3.32 -18.27
CA ALA A 5 -43.90 2.44 -19.43
C ALA A 5 -43.18 1.10 -19.24
N LEU A 6 -42.00 1.08 -18.61
CA LEU A 6 -41.28 -0.16 -18.29
C LEU A 6 -42.06 -0.99 -17.26
N SER A 7 -42.61 -0.35 -16.23
CA SER A 7 -43.39 -1.03 -15.19
C SER A 7 -44.68 -1.61 -15.76
N ALA A 8 -45.37 -0.87 -16.65
CA ALA A 8 -46.56 -1.36 -17.35
C ALA A 8 -46.22 -2.54 -18.28
N LEU A 9 -45.09 -2.49 -18.99
CA LEU A 9 -44.64 -3.58 -19.84
C LEU A 9 -44.31 -4.84 -19.01
N ILE A 10 -43.56 -4.72 -17.92
CA ILE A 10 -43.26 -5.83 -17.00
C ILE A 10 -44.56 -6.39 -16.41
N TRP A 11 -45.50 -5.52 -16.05
CA TRP A 11 -46.80 -5.94 -15.53
C TRP A 11 -47.65 -6.67 -16.58
N SER A 12 -47.58 -6.28 -17.86
CA SER A 12 -48.28 -6.98 -18.94
C SER A 12 -47.81 -8.43 -19.13
N VAL A 13 -46.55 -8.74 -18.74
CA VAL A 13 -46.05 -10.14 -18.74
C VAL A 13 -46.74 -10.96 -17.65
N ALA A 14 -47.23 -10.34 -16.57
CA ALA A 14 -47.97 -11.03 -15.51
C ALA A 14 -49.33 -11.56 -15.96
N ASP A 15 -49.88 -11.04 -17.07
CA ASP A 15 -51.13 -11.57 -17.65
C ASP A 15 -50.98 -13.02 -18.14
N LEU A 16 -49.75 -13.47 -18.44
CA LEU A 16 -49.45 -14.86 -18.80
C LEU A 16 -49.60 -15.84 -17.62
N LEU A 17 -49.67 -15.33 -16.38
CA LEU A 17 -49.83 -16.13 -15.15
C LEU A 17 -51.31 -16.30 -14.76
N ARG A 18 -52.23 -15.72 -15.53
CA ARG A 18 -53.66 -15.77 -15.26
C ARG A 18 -54.18 -17.20 -15.46
N GLY A 19 -54.85 -17.71 -14.43
CA GLY A 19 -55.44 -19.06 -14.42
C GLY A 19 -54.67 -20.01 -13.51
N ASP A 20 -53.33 -19.98 -13.59
CA ASP A 20 -52.46 -20.86 -12.81
C ASP A 20 -52.03 -20.25 -11.46
N PHE A 21 -52.04 -18.93 -11.32
CA PHE A 21 -51.65 -18.22 -10.10
C PHE A 21 -52.73 -17.22 -9.65
N LYS A 22 -52.84 -16.99 -8.34
CA LYS A 22 -53.62 -15.87 -7.82
C LYS A 22 -52.88 -14.56 -8.09
N GLN A 23 -53.60 -13.47 -8.31
CA GLN A 23 -52.99 -12.16 -8.59
C GLN A 23 -52.04 -11.68 -7.48
N SER A 24 -52.32 -12.04 -6.21
CA SER A 24 -51.42 -11.79 -5.08
C SER A 24 -50.10 -12.57 -5.14
N GLU A 25 -50.03 -13.62 -5.96
CA GLU A 25 -48.86 -14.49 -6.12
C GLU A 25 -48.00 -14.13 -7.33
N TYR A 26 -48.47 -13.27 -8.23
CA TYR A 26 -47.73 -12.88 -9.44
C TYR A 26 -46.34 -12.31 -9.12
N GLY A 27 -46.21 -11.59 -8.01
CA GLY A 27 -44.93 -11.05 -7.53
C GLY A 27 -43.87 -12.13 -7.30
N ARG A 28 -44.24 -13.37 -6.99
CA ARG A 28 -43.32 -14.49 -6.78
C ARG A 28 -42.60 -14.94 -8.05
N VAL A 29 -43.15 -14.61 -9.23
CA VAL A 29 -42.58 -14.96 -10.53
C VAL A 29 -42.02 -13.72 -11.21
N ILE A 30 -42.78 -12.63 -11.25
CA ILE A 30 -42.40 -11.42 -11.99
C ILE A 30 -41.19 -10.72 -11.40
N LEU A 31 -41.05 -10.66 -10.06
CA LEU A 31 -39.91 -10.00 -9.42
C LEU A 31 -38.59 -10.75 -9.69
N PRO A 32 -38.48 -12.08 -9.47
CA PRO A 32 -37.26 -12.81 -9.81
C PRO A 32 -36.89 -12.70 -11.29
N PHE A 33 -37.84 -12.83 -12.22
CA PHE A 33 -37.55 -12.74 -13.65
C PHE A 33 -37.14 -11.32 -14.09
N THR A 34 -37.66 -10.29 -13.42
CA THR A 34 -37.19 -8.91 -13.63
C THR A 34 -35.74 -8.74 -13.18
N VAL A 35 -35.36 -9.32 -12.04
CA VAL A 35 -33.98 -9.32 -11.56
C VAL A 35 -33.07 -10.11 -12.50
N LEU A 36 -33.47 -11.31 -12.92
CA LEU A 36 -32.72 -12.15 -13.87
C LEU A 36 -32.49 -11.42 -15.20
N ARG A 37 -33.53 -10.80 -15.77
CA ARG A 37 -33.39 -10.05 -17.01
C ARG A 37 -32.48 -8.83 -16.82
N ARG A 38 -32.53 -8.17 -15.66
CA ARG A 38 -31.62 -7.06 -15.36
C ARG A 38 -30.16 -7.54 -15.28
N LEU A 39 -29.89 -8.68 -14.64
CA LEU A 39 -28.55 -9.26 -14.59
C LEU A 39 -28.05 -9.63 -16.00
N ASP A 40 -28.89 -10.27 -16.82
CA ASP A 40 -28.56 -10.58 -18.22
C ASP A 40 -28.26 -9.30 -19.03
N CYS A 41 -29.03 -8.23 -18.86
CA CYS A 41 -28.76 -6.93 -19.49
C CYS A 41 -27.44 -6.29 -19.02
N VAL A 42 -27.09 -6.43 -17.74
CA VAL A 42 -25.81 -5.90 -17.19
C VAL A 42 -24.61 -6.68 -17.74
N LEU A 43 -24.76 -7.99 -17.94
CA LEU A 43 -23.72 -8.87 -18.46
C LEU A 43 -23.68 -8.92 -20.00
N ALA A 44 -24.69 -8.38 -20.69
CA ALA A 44 -24.78 -8.40 -22.15
C ALA A 44 -23.55 -7.81 -22.88
N PRO A 45 -22.96 -6.68 -22.44
CA PRO A 45 -21.78 -6.12 -23.09
C PRO A 45 -20.55 -7.04 -23.05
N THR A 46 -20.40 -7.87 -22.02
CA THR A 46 -19.24 -8.75 -21.83
C THR A 46 -19.45 -10.17 -22.36
N LYS A 47 -20.70 -10.56 -22.65
CA LYS A 47 -21.04 -11.93 -23.09
C LYS A 47 -20.27 -12.40 -24.31
N ALA A 48 -20.12 -11.55 -25.33
CA ALA A 48 -19.40 -11.90 -26.55
C ALA A 48 -17.91 -12.18 -26.28
N ALA A 49 -17.27 -11.38 -25.43
CA ALA A 49 -15.87 -11.57 -25.03
C ALA A 49 -15.68 -12.88 -24.24
N VAL A 50 -16.59 -13.19 -23.31
CA VAL A 50 -16.56 -14.45 -22.55
C VAL A 50 -16.70 -15.67 -23.47
N LEU A 51 -17.54 -15.60 -24.50
CA LEU A 51 -17.70 -16.69 -25.48
C LEU A 51 -16.51 -16.83 -26.44
N VAL A 52 -15.75 -15.75 -26.67
CA VAL A 52 -14.47 -15.83 -27.39
C VAL A 52 -13.42 -16.50 -26.51
N GLU A 53 -13.25 -16.03 -25.27
CA GLU A 53 -12.32 -16.63 -24.30
C GLU A 53 -12.61 -18.13 -24.08
N HIS A 54 -13.88 -18.52 -24.00
CA HIS A 54 -14.30 -19.91 -23.95
C HIS A 54 -13.81 -20.72 -25.15
N ARG A 55 -14.01 -20.23 -26.38
CA ARG A 55 -13.58 -20.91 -27.60
C ARG A 55 -12.06 -21.02 -27.69
N ASP A 56 -11.33 -19.97 -27.34
CA ASP A 56 -9.86 -19.94 -27.38
C ASP A 56 -9.28 -20.94 -26.37
N LYS A 57 -9.87 -21.03 -25.18
CA LYS A 57 -9.44 -21.98 -24.15
C LYS A 57 -9.91 -23.42 -24.45
N GLU A 58 -11.06 -23.61 -25.12
CA GLU A 58 -11.48 -24.92 -25.65
C GLU A 58 -10.48 -25.47 -26.68
N GLN A 59 -9.96 -24.62 -27.58
CA GLN A 59 -8.94 -25.02 -28.56
C GLN A 59 -7.63 -25.48 -27.91
N ALA A 60 -7.32 -24.99 -26.72
CA ALA A 60 -6.15 -25.42 -25.93
C ALA A 60 -6.32 -26.82 -25.30
N GLY A 61 -7.48 -27.47 -25.43
CA GLY A 61 -7.73 -28.86 -24.99
C GLY A 61 -7.78 -29.08 -23.48
N LEU A 62 -7.53 -28.04 -22.68
CA LEU A 62 -7.49 -28.10 -21.21
C LEU A 62 -8.71 -27.46 -20.53
N LEU A 63 -9.46 -26.58 -21.23
CA LEU A 63 -10.58 -25.87 -20.61
C LEU A 63 -11.67 -26.82 -20.13
N TYR A 64 -12.03 -27.82 -20.93
CA TYR A 64 -13.05 -28.80 -20.52
C TYR A 64 -12.64 -29.50 -19.22
N LEU A 65 -11.37 -29.89 -19.08
CA LEU A 65 -10.87 -30.55 -17.86
C LEU A 65 -10.93 -29.61 -16.65
N VAL A 66 -10.49 -28.36 -16.80
CA VAL A 66 -10.54 -27.38 -15.71
C VAL A 66 -11.98 -27.07 -15.32
N VAL A 67 -12.85 -26.79 -16.29
CA VAL A 67 -14.27 -26.51 -16.06
C VAL A 67 -15.00 -27.70 -15.46
N GLU A 68 -14.73 -28.93 -15.91
CA GLU A 68 -15.25 -30.15 -15.31
C GLU A 68 -14.86 -30.25 -13.84
N LYS A 69 -13.58 -30.03 -13.49
CA LYS A 69 -13.13 -30.05 -12.09
C LYS A 69 -13.78 -28.94 -11.26
N PHE A 70 -13.91 -27.73 -11.79
CA PHE A 70 -14.55 -26.61 -11.08
C PHE A 70 -16.07 -26.75 -10.96
N ALA A 71 -16.74 -27.43 -11.89
CA ALA A 71 -18.18 -27.67 -11.84
C ALA A 71 -18.62 -28.51 -10.62
N HIS A 72 -17.69 -29.26 -10.04
CA HIS A 72 -17.92 -30.05 -8.82
C HIS A 72 -17.59 -29.29 -7.52
N ILE A 73 -17.10 -28.04 -7.62
CA ILE A 73 -16.83 -27.18 -6.47
C ILE A 73 -18.06 -26.29 -6.24
N GLU A 74 -18.53 -26.22 -4.99
CA GLU A 74 -19.71 -25.41 -4.63
C GLU A 74 -19.33 -24.22 -3.71
N PRO A 75 -18.81 -23.12 -4.26
CA PRO A 75 -18.44 -21.93 -3.49
C PRO A 75 -19.65 -21.02 -3.20
N HIS A 76 -20.86 -21.60 -3.10
CA HIS A 76 -22.08 -20.81 -2.93
C HIS A 76 -22.05 -20.07 -1.58
N PRO A 77 -22.48 -18.80 -1.48
CA PRO A 77 -22.48 -17.99 -0.24
C PRO A 77 -23.20 -18.60 0.98
N ARG A 78 -23.98 -19.67 0.76
CA ARG A 78 -24.67 -20.44 1.82
C ARG A 78 -23.81 -21.54 2.42
N ARG A 79 -22.80 -22.01 1.69
CA ARG A 79 -21.85 -23.05 2.14
C ARG A 79 -20.48 -22.46 2.46
N VAL A 80 -20.05 -21.46 1.69
CA VAL A 80 -18.81 -20.71 1.88
C VAL A 80 -19.19 -19.23 1.94
N ASP A 81 -19.13 -18.62 3.11
CA ASP A 81 -19.40 -17.18 3.23
C ASP A 81 -18.27 -16.32 2.61
N ASN A 82 -18.49 -15.02 2.52
CA ASN A 82 -17.53 -14.09 1.90
C ASN A 82 -16.17 -14.05 2.62
N VAL A 83 -16.16 -14.26 3.95
CA VAL A 83 -14.92 -14.26 4.73
C VAL A 83 -14.09 -15.50 4.36
N HIS A 84 -14.70 -16.67 4.39
CA HIS A 84 -14.05 -17.92 4.00
C HIS A 84 -13.65 -17.92 2.53
N MET A 85 -14.47 -17.38 1.63
CA MET A 85 -14.14 -17.30 0.20
C MET A 85 -12.96 -16.35 -0.04
N GLY A 86 -12.90 -15.23 0.69
CA GLY A 86 -11.75 -14.33 0.68
C GLY A 86 -10.46 -15.04 1.11
N LEU A 87 -10.49 -15.82 2.20
CA LEU A 87 -9.33 -16.60 2.65
C LEU A 87 -8.88 -17.64 1.62
N VAL A 88 -9.81 -18.33 0.95
CA VAL A 88 -9.47 -19.28 -0.13
C VAL A 88 -8.79 -18.56 -1.29
N PHE A 89 -9.33 -17.43 -1.73
CA PHE A 89 -8.78 -16.65 -2.83
C PHE A 89 -7.38 -16.13 -2.52
N GLU A 90 -7.20 -15.60 -1.31
CA GLU A 90 -5.91 -15.16 -0.78
C GLU A 90 -4.85 -16.27 -0.75
N GLU A 91 -5.21 -17.48 -0.32
CA GLU A 91 -4.31 -18.63 -0.31
C GLU A 91 -3.93 -19.09 -1.72
N LEU A 92 -4.83 -18.94 -2.70
CA LEU A 92 -4.50 -19.19 -4.10
C LEU A 92 -3.50 -18.16 -4.63
N ILE A 93 -3.74 -16.86 -4.37
CA ILE A 93 -2.79 -15.79 -4.75
C ILE A 93 -1.41 -16.05 -4.14
N ARG A 94 -1.36 -16.41 -2.85
CA ARG A 94 -0.10 -16.78 -2.17
C ARG A 94 0.65 -17.89 -2.90
N LYS A 95 -0.05 -19.00 -3.20
CA LYS A 95 0.56 -20.14 -3.89
C LYS A 95 1.07 -19.78 -5.28
N PHE A 96 0.33 -18.97 -6.03
CA PHE A 96 0.79 -18.51 -7.35
C PHE A 96 1.99 -17.59 -7.25
N ALA A 97 2.03 -16.69 -6.27
CA ALA A 97 3.17 -15.81 -6.01
C ALA A 97 4.42 -16.58 -5.58
N GLU A 98 4.30 -17.65 -4.79
CA GLU A 98 5.44 -18.50 -4.38
C GLU A 98 6.03 -19.32 -5.53
N ILE A 99 5.21 -19.69 -6.51
CA ILE A 99 5.63 -20.49 -7.68
C ILE A 99 6.21 -19.60 -8.77
N SER A 100 5.73 -18.36 -8.89
CA SER A 100 6.31 -17.38 -9.81
C SER A 100 7.66 -16.90 -9.27
N ASN A 101 8.74 -17.29 -9.94
CA ASN A 101 10.10 -16.85 -9.61
C ASN A 101 10.38 -15.41 -10.12
N GLU A 102 9.34 -14.67 -10.51
CA GLU A 102 9.42 -13.29 -10.99
C GLU A 102 9.46 -12.33 -9.78
N THR A 103 10.49 -11.49 -9.76
CA THR A 103 10.70 -10.31 -8.89
C THR A 103 9.95 -10.34 -7.55
N ALA A 104 10.57 -10.99 -6.55
CA ALA A 104 10.13 -10.97 -5.16
C ALA A 104 9.90 -9.52 -4.67
N GLY A 105 8.62 -9.12 -4.59
CA GLY A 105 8.22 -7.80 -4.10
C GLY A 105 6.99 -7.20 -4.79
N GLU A 106 6.72 -7.53 -6.06
CA GLU A 106 5.67 -6.85 -6.84
C GLU A 106 4.27 -7.48 -6.69
N HIS A 107 4.17 -8.74 -6.25
CA HIS A 107 2.91 -9.49 -6.34
C HIS A 107 2.33 -9.97 -5.00
N PHE A 108 3.09 -9.97 -3.90
CA PHE A 108 2.55 -10.49 -2.64
C PHE A 108 3.27 -9.95 -1.40
N THR A 109 2.51 -9.33 -0.51
CA THR A 109 2.96 -8.99 0.84
C THR A 109 2.28 -9.91 1.86
N PRO A 110 3.03 -10.65 2.70
CA PRO A 110 2.48 -11.48 3.76
C PRO A 110 1.55 -10.71 4.70
N ARG A 111 0.47 -11.36 5.14
CA ARG A 111 -0.60 -10.73 5.92
C ARG A 111 -0.10 -10.24 7.29
N GLU A 112 0.84 -10.95 7.88
CA GLU A 112 1.46 -10.63 9.16
C GLU A 112 2.27 -9.33 9.07
N LEU A 113 3.01 -9.14 7.97
CA LEU A 113 3.74 -7.91 7.71
C LEU A 113 2.80 -6.74 7.45
N ILE A 114 1.73 -6.97 6.68
CA ILE A 114 0.67 -5.98 6.48
C ILE A 114 0.07 -5.55 7.81
N ARG A 115 -0.28 -6.49 8.69
CA ARG A 115 -0.87 -6.18 10.00
C ARG A 115 0.08 -5.35 10.88
N LEU A 116 1.38 -5.65 10.83
CA LEU A 116 2.41 -4.87 11.52
C LEU A 116 2.51 -3.43 10.97
N MET A 117 2.42 -3.25 9.64
CA MET A 117 2.46 -1.92 9.01
C MET A 117 1.19 -1.10 9.27
N VAL A 118 0.04 -1.76 9.29
CA VAL A 118 -1.27 -1.13 9.48
C VAL A 118 -1.48 -0.68 10.93
N SER A 119 -1.00 -1.46 11.91
CA SER A 119 -1.31 -1.20 13.32
C SER A 119 -0.89 0.22 13.76
N PRO A 120 0.36 0.69 13.50
CA PRO A 120 0.77 2.05 13.85
C PRO A 120 -0.05 3.17 13.22
N LEU A 121 -0.65 2.95 12.04
CA LEU A 121 -1.46 3.97 11.34
C LEU A 121 -2.69 4.39 12.13
N PHE A 122 -3.16 3.57 13.06
CA PHE A 122 -4.37 3.82 13.85
C PHE A 122 -4.10 4.05 15.34
N ILE A 123 -2.84 3.96 15.80
CA ILE A 123 -2.48 4.07 17.23
C ILE A 123 -2.73 5.47 17.79
N GLU A 124 -2.39 6.52 17.05
CA GLU A 124 -2.47 7.90 17.57
C GLU A 124 -3.83 8.57 17.36
N ASP A 125 -4.70 7.96 16.56
CA ASP A 125 -5.87 8.62 15.97
C ASP A 125 -7.12 8.56 16.89
N ASP A 126 -6.91 8.44 18.21
CA ASP A 126 -7.90 7.90 19.13
C ASP A 126 -9.07 8.88 19.43
N GLU A 127 -8.78 10.17 19.64
CA GLU A 127 -9.77 11.25 19.77
C GLU A 127 -10.47 11.59 18.45
N ALA A 128 -9.75 11.44 17.35
CA ALA A 128 -10.25 11.74 16.01
C ALA A 128 -10.94 10.52 15.35
N LEU A 129 -10.96 9.37 16.03
CA LEU A 129 -11.69 8.13 15.70
C LEU A 129 -12.84 7.84 16.69
N SER A 130 -13.00 8.61 17.77
CA SER A 130 -14.02 8.37 18.82
C SER A 130 -15.40 8.99 18.53
N LYS A 131 -15.52 9.84 17.50
CA LYS A 131 -16.80 10.47 17.14
C LYS A 131 -17.67 9.52 16.29
N PRO A 132 -18.98 9.45 16.51
CA PRO A 132 -19.88 8.66 15.66
C PRO A 132 -19.81 9.11 14.19
N GLY A 133 -19.74 8.16 13.26
CA GLY A 133 -19.83 8.44 11.82
C GLY A 133 -18.54 8.93 11.15
N ILE A 134 -17.38 8.71 11.76
CA ILE A 134 -16.10 9.10 11.15
C ILE A 134 -15.84 8.28 9.89
N VAL A 135 -15.57 9.01 8.81
CA VAL A 135 -15.08 8.48 7.54
C VAL A 135 -13.59 8.76 7.46
N ARG A 136 -12.78 7.71 7.37
CA ARG A 136 -11.36 7.82 7.04
C ARG A 136 -11.10 7.39 5.62
N THR A 137 -10.04 7.92 5.04
CA THR A 137 -9.56 7.55 3.71
C THR A 137 -8.18 6.95 3.83
N ILE A 138 -7.96 5.82 3.18
CA ILE A 138 -6.64 5.20 3.04
C ILE A 138 -6.30 5.13 1.57
N TYR A 139 -5.04 5.36 1.23
CA TYR A 139 -4.56 5.30 -0.15
C TYR A 139 -3.35 4.37 -0.25
N ASP A 140 -3.40 3.48 -1.23
CA ASP A 140 -2.29 2.64 -1.64
C ASP A 140 -1.86 2.99 -3.08
N PRO A 141 -0.68 3.59 -3.28
CA PRO A 141 -0.21 4.02 -4.61
C PRO A 141 0.24 2.89 -5.51
N THR A 142 0.44 1.67 -5.02
CA THR A 142 0.95 0.54 -5.81
C THR A 142 0.28 -0.74 -5.34
N ALA A 143 -1.00 -0.87 -5.68
CA ALA A 143 -1.87 -1.87 -5.08
C ALA A 143 -1.47 -3.32 -5.44
N GLY A 144 -0.90 -3.56 -6.60
CA GLY A 144 -0.55 -4.91 -7.05
C GLY A 144 -1.71 -5.91 -6.95
N THR A 145 -1.39 -7.20 -6.91
CA THR A 145 -2.33 -8.29 -6.61
C THR A 145 -2.66 -8.39 -5.12
N GLY A 146 -1.78 -7.85 -4.25
CA GLY A 146 -1.76 -8.07 -2.81
C GLY A 146 -2.35 -6.94 -1.96
N THR A 147 -2.65 -5.76 -2.50
CA THR A 147 -3.15 -4.62 -1.70
C THR A 147 -4.66 -4.56 -1.59
N GLY A 148 -5.36 -5.41 -2.34
CA GLY A 148 -6.62 -5.98 -1.85
C GLY A 148 -6.48 -6.36 -0.38
N ARG A 149 -5.34 -6.94 0.05
CA ARG A 149 -5.05 -7.20 1.46
C ARG A 149 -4.60 -5.99 2.27
N MET A 150 -3.71 -5.11 1.82
CA MET A 150 -3.32 -3.94 2.63
C MET A 150 -4.53 -3.08 2.98
N LEU A 151 -5.34 -2.74 1.97
CA LEU A 151 -6.57 -1.98 2.14
C LEU A 151 -7.64 -2.78 2.91
N SER A 152 -7.82 -4.08 2.61
CA SER A 152 -8.75 -4.93 3.38
C SER A 152 -8.35 -5.08 4.84
N VAL A 153 -7.09 -5.39 5.12
CA VAL A 153 -6.55 -5.59 6.47
C VAL A 153 -6.60 -4.28 7.24
N ALA A 154 -6.37 -3.12 6.60
CA ALA A 154 -6.61 -1.83 7.23
C ALA A 154 -8.09 -1.64 7.59
N GLY A 155 -9.01 -2.02 6.71
CA GLY A 155 -10.45 -1.99 6.98
C GLY A 155 -10.88 -2.93 8.10
N GLU A 156 -10.39 -4.17 8.09
CA GLU A 156 -10.64 -5.21 9.10
C GLU A 156 -10.07 -4.77 10.46
N HIS A 157 -8.82 -4.32 10.50
CA HIS A 157 -8.18 -3.83 11.72
C HIS A 157 -8.93 -2.62 12.31
N LEU A 158 -9.35 -1.68 11.46
CA LEU A 158 -10.17 -0.55 11.91
C LEU A 158 -11.52 -1.01 12.47
N HIS A 159 -12.15 -2.01 11.84
CA HIS A 159 -13.40 -2.57 12.31
C HIS A 159 -13.25 -3.32 13.64
N GLU A 160 -12.13 -4.05 13.84
CA GLU A 160 -11.79 -4.73 15.10
C GLU A 160 -11.66 -3.73 16.26
N ILE A 161 -10.93 -2.63 16.05
CA ILE A 161 -10.70 -1.63 17.11
C ILE A 161 -11.92 -0.70 17.31
N LYS A 162 -12.64 -0.36 16.23
CA LYS A 162 -13.79 0.57 16.25
C LYS A 162 -14.85 0.17 15.22
N PRO A 163 -15.81 -0.70 15.59
CA PRO A 163 -16.83 -1.22 14.68
C PRO A 163 -17.72 -0.17 13.98
N GLY A 164 -17.84 1.03 14.57
CA GLY A 164 -18.63 2.14 14.03
C GLY A 164 -17.89 3.09 13.06
N ALA A 165 -16.60 2.86 12.81
CA ALA A 165 -15.81 3.67 11.89
C ALA A 165 -15.97 3.16 10.45
N ARG A 166 -15.98 4.08 9.47
CA ARG A 166 -16.04 3.74 8.04
C ARG A 166 -14.73 4.08 7.35
N LEU A 167 -14.13 3.09 6.69
CA LEU A 167 -12.95 3.30 5.85
C LEU A 167 -13.36 3.41 4.38
N THR A 168 -12.84 4.42 3.68
CA THR A 168 -12.92 4.55 2.23
C THR A 168 -11.54 4.27 1.65
N MET A 169 -11.45 3.28 0.77
CA MET A 169 -10.20 2.78 0.23
C MET A 169 -9.95 3.38 -1.14
N PHE A 170 -8.72 3.81 -1.40
CA PHE A 170 -8.24 4.27 -2.70
C PHE A 170 -7.02 3.43 -3.07
N GLY A 171 -6.95 2.97 -4.30
CA GLY A 171 -5.85 2.14 -4.76
C GLY A 171 -5.52 2.41 -6.22
N GLN A 172 -4.25 2.34 -6.57
CA GLN A 172 -3.80 2.48 -7.94
C GLN A 172 -2.82 1.35 -8.30
N GLU A 173 -2.96 0.77 -9.48
CA GLU A 173 -2.07 -0.28 -9.95
C GLU A 173 -1.71 -0.10 -11.42
N LEU A 174 -0.45 -0.33 -11.78
CA LEU A 174 0.08 -0.20 -13.13
C LEU A 174 -0.23 -1.43 -14.00
N ASN A 175 -0.06 -2.64 -13.45
CA ASN A 175 -0.21 -3.90 -14.14
C ASN A 175 -1.70 -4.30 -14.27
N PRO A 176 -2.22 -4.50 -15.50
CA PRO A 176 -3.64 -4.81 -15.71
C PRO A 176 -4.14 -6.11 -15.06
N GLU A 177 -3.29 -7.14 -15.00
CA GLU A 177 -3.64 -8.44 -14.40
C GLU A 177 -3.72 -8.31 -12.87
N SER A 178 -2.72 -7.64 -12.28
CA SER A 178 -2.67 -7.37 -10.85
C SER A 178 -3.86 -6.54 -10.39
N TYR A 179 -4.19 -5.50 -11.15
CA TYR A 179 -5.39 -4.70 -10.94
C TYR A 179 -6.69 -5.52 -10.98
N ALA A 180 -6.83 -6.42 -11.96
CA ALA A 180 -8.03 -7.26 -12.08
C ALA A 180 -8.18 -8.22 -10.89
N ILE A 181 -7.08 -8.84 -10.45
CA ILE A 181 -7.03 -9.72 -9.28
C ILE A 181 -7.36 -8.93 -8.00
N CYS A 182 -6.78 -7.74 -7.82
CA CYS A 182 -7.08 -6.87 -6.68
C CYS A 182 -8.57 -6.55 -6.59
N LYS A 183 -9.20 -6.17 -7.72
CA LYS A 183 -10.65 -5.90 -7.74
C LYS A 183 -11.47 -7.14 -7.45
N ALA A 184 -11.07 -8.30 -7.99
CA ALA A 184 -11.77 -9.56 -7.74
C ALA A 184 -11.75 -9.92 -6.24
N ASP A 185 -10.58 -9.82 -5.58
CA ASP A 185 -10.42 -10.06 -4.14
C ASP A 185 -11.35 -9.15 -3.30
N MET A 186 -11.29 -7.84 -3.57
CA MET A 186 -12.13 -6.86 -2.88
C MET A 186 -13.63 -7.11 -3.11
N LEU A 187 -14.04 -7.46 -4.34
CA LEU A 187 -15.43 -7.77 -4.67
C LEU A 187 -15.92 -9.04 -3.96
N ILE A 188 -15.09 -10.09 -3.89
CA ILE A 188 -15.39 -11.34 -3.17
C ILE A 188 -15.64 -11.05 -1.68
N LYS A 189 -14.88 -10.11 -1.10
CA LYS A 189 -15.05 -9.64 0.28
C LYS A 189 -16.21 -8.65 0.46
N GLY A 190 -16.90 -8.26 -0.61
CA GLY A 190 -18.02 -7.32 -0.58
C GLY A 190 -17.63 -5.85 -0.40
N GLN A 191 -16.40 -5.49 -0.75
CA GLN A 191 -15.86 -4.13 -0.61
C GLN A 191 -16.15 -3.25 -1.82
N ASP A 192 -16.06 -1.94 -1.63
CA ASP A 192 -16.23 -0.95 -2.69
C ASP A 192 -14.95 -0.79 -3.51
N VAL A 193 -15.04 -1.09 -4.82
CA VAL A 193 -13.90 -1.07 -5.75
C VAL A 193 -13.89 0.12 -6.70
N ARG A 194 -14.81 1.08 -6.53
CA ARG A 194 -14.95 2.23 -7.44
C ARG A 194 -13.71 3.13 -7.46
N SER A 195 -12.98 3.17 -6.35
CA SER A 195 -11.78 3.98 -6.16
C SER A 195 -10.48 3.22 -6.43
N ILE A 196 -10.57 2.04 -7.04
CA ILE A 196 -9.41 1.26 -7.49
C ILE A 196 -9.22 1.52 -8.98
N VAL A 197 -8.07 2.09 -9.34
CA VAL A 197 -7.77 2.63 -10.68
C VAL A 197 -6.58 1.91 -11.31
N LEU A 198 -6.70 1.60 -12.59
CA LEU A 198 -5.59 1.10 -13.42
C LEU A 198 -4.82 2.30 -14.01
N GLY A 199 -3.53 2.38 -13.77
CA GLY A 199 -2.66 3.39 -14.37
C GLY A 199 -1.35 3.62 -13.60
N ASN A 200 -0.43 4.35 -14.21
CA ASN A 200 0.84 4.72 -13.58
C ASN A 200 0.62 5.77 -12.48
N THR A 201 1.12 5.48 -11.28
CA THR A 201 1.06 6.41 -10.14
C THR A 201 2.00 7.60 -10.30
N LEU A 202 3.07 7.44 -11.08
CA LEU A 202 3.92 8.54 -11.50
C LEU A 202 3.30 9.24 -12.72
N SER A 203 3.19 10.56 -12.64
CA SER A 203 2.82 11.39 -13.77
C SER A 203 4.00 11.52 -14.75
N GLU A 204 3.74 11.92 -16.00
CA GLU A 204 4.79 12.27 -16.97
C GLU A 204 5.76 13.33 -16.43
N THR A 205 5.27 14.26 -15.62
CA THR A 205 6.13 15.25 -14.94
C THR A 205 7.06 14.59 -13.94
N HIS A 206 6.56 13.69 -13.09
CA HIS A 206 7.41 12.96 -12.14
C HIS A 206 8.45 12.11 -12.87
N ILE A 207 8.06 11.42 -13.93
CA ILE A 207 8.97 10.59 -14.75
C ILE A 207 10.05 11.47 -15.38
N GLY A 208 9.67 12.63 -15.94
CA GLY A 208 10.61 13.59 -16.51
C GLY A 208 11.60 14.12 -15.48
N GLU A 209 11.13 14.51 -14.29
CA GLU A 209 11.98 14.97 -13.19
C GLU A 209 12.97 13.89 -12.74
N ILE A 210 12.51 12.66 -12.49
CA ILE A 210 13.36 11.54 -12.07
C ILE A 210 14.39 11.21 -13.15
N THR A 211 13.95 11.12 -14.40
CA THR A 211 14.82 10.83 -15.55
C THR A 211 15.89 11.90 -15.69
N ARG A 212 15.54 13.16 -15.48
CA ARG A 212 16.48 14.28 -15.52
C ARG A 212 17.49 14.21 -14.37
N LEU A 213 17.02 14.01 -13.14
CA LEU A 213 17.89 13.90 -11.96
C LEU A 213 18.96 12.81 -12.15
N LEU A 214 18.54 11.63 -12.63
CA LEU A 214 19.42 10.49 -12.84
C LEU A 214 20.29 10.67 -14.10
N GLY A 215 19.70 11.11 -15.20
CA GLY A 215 20.37 11.20 -16.51
C GLY A 215 21.39 12.33 -16.58
N GLU A 216 21.13 13.46 -15.93
CA GLU A 216 22.05 14.60 -15.86
C GLU A 216 22.92 14.61 -14.59
N PHE A 217 22.73 13.63 -13.70
CA PHE A 217 23.47 13.50 -12.43
C PHE A 217 23.40 14.78 -11.58
N LEU A 218 22.18 15.20 -11.28
CA LEU A 218 21.89 16.48 -10.61
C LEU A 218 21.47 16.30 -9.15
N GLU A 219 21.82 17.28 -8.33
CA GLU A 219 21.17 17.49 -7.04
C GLU A 219 19.87 18.28 -7.20
N ALA A 220 18.92 18.08 -6.30
CA ALA A 220 17.72 18.90 -6.25
C ALA A 220 17.12 18.99 -4.84
N GLU A 221 16.43 20.10 -4.62
CA GLU A 221 15.59 20.34 -3.44
C GLU A 221 14.13 20.44 -3.87
N GLN A 222 13.20 20.12 -2.99
CA GLN A 222 11.78 20.42 -3.18
C GLN A 222 11.42 21.62 -2.31
N ALA A 223 10.88 22.65 -2.95
CA ALA A 223 10.33 23.83 -2.29
C ALA A 223 8.81 23.71 -2.15
N VAL A 224 8.33 23.73 -0.91
CA VAL A 224 6.91 23.82 -0.58
C VAL A 224 6.61 25.25 -0.14
N VAL A 225 5.77 25.93 -0.91
CA VAL A 225 5.31 27.30 -0.63
C VAL A 225 3.96 27.23 0.06
N SER A 226 3.86 27.84 1.24
CA SER A 226 2.61 27.88 2.02
C SER A 226 2.18 29.30 2.31
N ASP A 227 0.87 29.53 2.44
CA ASP A 227 0.30 30.79 2.90
C ASP A 227 0.49 31.02 4.41
N ALA A 228 -0.03 32.13 4.92
CA ALA A 228 0.06 32.50 6.33
C ALA A 228 -0.68 31.53 7.27
N GLN A 229 -1.62 30.75 6.73
CA GLN A 229 -2.41 29.73 7.44
C GLN A 229 -1.77 28.34 7.33
N GLY A 230 -0.63 28.21 6.65
CA GLY A 230 0.07 26.95 6.45
C GLY A 230 -0.47 26.09 5.31
N LYS A 231 -1.42 26.59 4.51
CA LYS A 231 -1.94 25.88 3.33
C LYS A 231 -0.89 25.90 2.23
N GLU A 232 -0.58 24.73 1.68
CA GLU A 232 0.28 24.58 0.51
C GLU A 232 -0.34 25.27 -0.71
N LEU A 233 0.39 26.23 -1.29
CA LEU A 233 0.02 26.96 -2.50
C LEU A 233 0.72 26.40 -3.73
N ALA A 234 1.97 25.97 -3.57
CA ALA A 234 2.77 25.43 -4.67
C ALA A 234 3.86 24.48 -4.15
N ARG A 235 4.20 23.51 -5.00
CA ARG A 235 5.34 22.60 -4.82
C ARG A 235 6.19 22.66 -6.07
N VAL A 236 7.46 22.98 -5.91
CA VAL A 236 8.39 23.20 -7.02
C VAL A 236 9.67 22.42 -6.78
N THR A 237 10.09 21.64 -7.77
CA THR A 237 11.40 21.00 -7.80
C THR A 237 12.46 22.02 -8.18
N LEU A 238 13.41 22.27 -7.28
CA LEU A 238 14.53 23.17 -7.45
C LEU A 238 15.75 22.40 -7.98
N PHE A 239 15.86 22.31 -9.30
CA PHE A 239 17.12 22.00 -9.97
C PHE A 239 18.12 23.16 -9.83
N PRO A 240 19.43 22.96 -10.02
CA PRO A 240 20.46 23.99 -9.78
C PRO A 240 20.21 25.34 -10.49
N GLU A 241 19.61 25.31 -11.67
CA GLU A 241 19.27 26.49 -12.47
C GLU A 241 17.91 27.12 -12.13
N VAL A 242 17.06 26.43 -11.36
CA VAL A 242 15.72 26.88 -11.01
C VAL A 242 15.78 27.77 -9.77
N ARG A 243 15.29 29.00 -9.90
CA ARG A 243 15.21 29.93 -8.76
C ARG A 243 14.11 29.51 -7.79
N CYS A 244 14.43 29.53 -6.50
CA CYS A 244 13.45 29.32 -5.44
C CYS A 244 12.35 30.40 -5.49
N PRO A 245 11.06 30.01 -5.45
CA PRO A 245 9.96 30.96 -5.31
C PRO A 245 10.09 31.80 -4.03
N ALA A 246 9.61 33.04 -4.08
CA ALA A 246 9.51 33.89 -2.90
C ALA A 246 8.32 33.48 -2.02
N ALA A 247 8.46 33.64 -0.71
CA ALA A 247 7.33 33.45 0.21
C ALA A 247 6.25 34.52 -0.04
N PRO A 248 4.97 34.16 -0.10
CA PRO A 248 3.88 35.14 -0.11
C PRO A 248 3.84 35.89 1.23
N ALA A 249 3.16 37.04 1.28
CA ALA A 249 3.08 37.86 2.49
C ALA A 249 2.53 37.06 3.70
N GLY A 250 3.34 36.93 4.74
CA GLY A 250 3.01 36.14 5.93
C GLY A 250 3.15 34.62 5.77
N GLY A 251 3.42 34.13 4.56
CA GLY A 251 3.65 32.72 4.27
C GLY A 251 5.11 32.29 4.45
N LYS A 252 5.38 31.03 4.09
CA LYS A 252 6.70 30.40 4.27
C LYS A 252 7.07 29.56 3.07
N VAL A 253 8.37 29.38 2.85
CA VAL A 253 8.91 28.41 1.90
C VAL A 253 9.78 27.43 2.66
N LYS A 254 9.39 26.15 2.69
CA LYS A 254 10.20 25.06 3.24
C LYS A 254 10.93 24.37 2.10
N ARG A 255 12.25 24.22 2.23
CA ARG A 255 13.08 23.47 1.27
C ARG A 255 13.56 22.19 1.91
N VAL A 256 13.43 21.09 1.19
CA VAL A 256 13.91 19.78 1.62
C VAL A 256 14.73 19.14 0.51
N PRO A 257 15.91 18.57 0.80
CA PRO A 257 16.67 17.87 -0.22
C PRO A 257 15.93 16.62 -0.69
N ILE A 258 15.83 16.43 -2.01
CA ILE A 258 15.22 15.23 -2.61
C ILE A 258 16.20 14.41 -3.44
N ALA A 259 17.30 15.03 -3.90
CA ALA A 259 18.37 14.36 -4.61
C ALA A 259 19.73 14.96 -4.22
N ARG A 260 20.72 14.10 -4.01
CA ARG A 260 22.10 14.45 -3.66
C ARG A 260 23.05 13.64 -4.50
N VAL A 261 24.20 14.22 -4.82
CA VAL A 261 25.25 13.63 -5.63
C VAL A 261 26.49 13.48 -4.78
N PHE A 262 27.00 12.27 -4.72
CA PHE A 262 28.12 11.91 -3.87
C PHE A 262 29.19 11.21 -4.69
N ARG A 263 30.44 11.29 -4.23
CA ARG A 263 31.51 10.49 -4.83
C ARG A 263 31.42 9.10 -4.22
N ASN A 264 31.54 8.05 -5.03
CA ASN A 264 31.51 6.67 -4.53
C ASN A 264 32.53 6.44 -3.39
N GLN A 265 33.67 7.11 -3.46
CA GLN A 265 34.74 7.02 -2.46
C GLN A 265 34.34 7.57 -1.08
N ASP A 266 33.36 8.46 -1.00
CA ASP A 266 32.90 9.08 0.25
C ASP A 266 32.14 8.08 1.15
N PHE A 267 31.67 6.98 0.58
CA PHE A 267 30.90 5.93 1.28
C PHE A 267 31.69 4.66 1.52
N GLY A 268 32.82 4.52 0.86
CA GLY A 268 33.62 3.32 0.96
C GLY A 268 34.53 3.36 2.17
N TYR A 269 34.67 2.21 2.82
CA TYR A 269 35.63 2.00 3.89
C TYR A 269 36.32 0.65 3.73
N ARG A 270 37.50 0.50 4.34
CA ARG A 270 38.17 -0.77 4.58
C ARG A 270 37.92 -1.13 6.03
N THR A 271 37.19 -2.21 6.26
CA THR A 271 37.13 -2.83 7.59
C THR A 271 38.43 -3.57 7.80
N ILE A 272 39.26 -3.08 8.71
CA ILE A 272 40.47 -3.76 9.16
C ILE A 272 40.14 -4.56 10.42
N THR A 273 40.69 -5.78 10.50
CA THR A 273 40.67 -6.54 11.75
C THR A 273 41.98 -6.25 12.48
N ILE A 274 41.86 -5.80 13.73
CA ILE A 274 42.99 -5.52 14.60
C ILE A 274 43.07 -6.66 15.61
N GLU A 275 44.21 -7.35 15.62
CA GLU A 275 44.46 -8.45 16.54
C GLU A 275 45.34 -7.96 17.71
N ARG A 276 44.88 -8.27 18.92
CA ARG A 276 45.53 -8.13 20.24
C ARG A 276 44.84 -9.16 21.17
N PRO A 277 45.03 -9.22 22.51
CA PRO A 277 44.38 -10.24 23.35
C PRO A 277 42.85 -10.35 23.18
N LEU A 278 42.21 -9.28 22.67
CA LEU A 278 40.85 -9.26 22.13
C LEU A 278 40.88 -8.76 20.68
N ARG A 279 40.05 -9.36 19.83
CA ARG A 279 39.92 -9.02 18.41
C ARG A 279 38.92 -7.88 18.22
N ASP A 280 39.35 -6.80 17.59
CA ASP A 280 38.51 -5.65 17.24
C ASP A 280 38.46 -5.44 15.72
N ALA A 281 37.45 -4.72 15.23
CA ALA A 281 37.31 -4.36 13.82
C ALA A 281 36.98 -2.87 13.69
N GLU A 282 37.67 -2.19 12.78
CA GLU A 282 37.55 -0.75 12.58
C GLU A 282 37.37 -0.41 11.11
N ASN A 283 36.62 0.64 10.82
CA ASN A 283 36.32 1.09 9.46
C ASN A 283 37.17 2.31 9.09
N VAL A 284 38.11 2.13 8.16
CA VAL A 284 38.98 3.20 7.66
C VAL A 284 38.44 3.72 6.32
N PRO A 285 38.21 5.04 6.14
CA PRO A 285 37.72 5.57 4.87
C PRO A 285 38.59 5.17 3.66
N LEU A 286 37.99 4.89 2.50
CA LEU A 286 38.73 4.40 1.32
C LEU A 286 39.78 5.37 0.78
N PHE A 287 39.56 6.68 0.95
CA PHE A 287 40.49 7.72 0.50
C PHE A 287 41.71 7.88 1.41
N GLU A 288 41.70 7.22 2.58
CA GLU A 288 42.81 7.27 3.53
C GLU A 288 43.70 6.02 3.40
N ASP A 289 44.99 6.18 3.69
CA ASP A 289 45.92 5.05 3.77
C ASP A 289 45.73 4.30 5.09
N VAL A 290 45.59 2.96 5.00
CA VAL A 290 45.30 2.12 6.18
C VAL A 290 46.42 2.16 7.19
N GLN A 291 47.67 2.12 6.71
CA GLN A 291 48.83 2.05 7.58
C GLN A 291 49.01 3.37 8.33
N ALA A 292 48.87 4.50 7.63
CA ALA A 292 48.92 5.84 8.23
C ALA A 292 47.79 6.08 9.25
N TRP A 293 46.58 5.60 8.97
CA TRP A 293 45.46 5.66 9.92
C TRP A 293 45.74 4.79 11.16
N PHE A 294 46.21 3.57 10.95
CA PHE A 294 46.50 2.60 12.02
C PHE A 294 47.61 3.09 12.96
N GLU A 295 48.68 3.66 12.41
CA GLU A 295 49.76 4.27 13.20
C GLU A 295 49.25 5.42 14.08
N ARG A 296 48.34 6.23 13.54
CA ARG A 296 47.82 7.43 14.21
C ARG A 296 46.77 7.10 15.27
N GLU A 297 45.76 6.30 14.94
CA GLU A 297 44.61 6.05 15.80
C GLU A 297 44.82 4.86 16.74
N VAL A 298 45.52 3.81 16.27
CA VAL A 298 45.63 2.54 17.00
C VAL A 298 46.96 2.41 17.72
N LEU A 299 48.10 2.50 17.02
CA LEU A 299 49.42 2.28 17.62
C LEU A 299 49.79 3.34 18.67
N SER A 300 49.20 4.53 18.60
CA SER A 300 49.32 5.57 19.63
C SER A 300 48.75 5.13 20.99
N HIS A 301 47.80 4.20 21.00
CA HIS A 301 47.14 3.69 22.21
C HIS A 301 47.49 2.23 22.51
N ALA A 302 47.81 1.42 21.49
CA ALA A 302 48.08 -0.01 21.57
C ALA A 302 49.30 -0.39 20.70
N PRO A 303 50.53 -0.29 21.24
CA PRO A 303 51.76 -0.49 20.47
C PRO A 303 51.99 -1.94 19.98
N ASP A 304 51.31 -2.91 20.59
CA ASP A 304 51.41 -4.34 20.30
C ASP A 304 50.38 -4.84 19.27
N ALA A 305 49.50 -3.95 18.79
CA ALA A 305 48.47 -4.30 17.82
C ALA A 305 49.06 -4.52 16.42
N TRP A 306 48.49 -5.45 15.65
CA TRP A 306 48.77 -5.60 14.22
C TRP A 306 47.49 -5.79 13.41
N ILE A 307 47.57 -5.48 12.11
CA ILE A 307 46.46 -5.65 11.17
C ILE A 307 46.48 -7.07 10.61
N ASP A 308 45.34 -7.75 10.65
CA ASP A 308 45.11 -8.97 9.87
C ASP A 308 44.65 -8.61 8.45
N HIS A 309 45.57 -8.67 7.50
CA HIS A 309 45.31 -8.32 6.10
C HIS A 309 44.39 -9.32 5.38
N ASP A 310 44.38 -10.60 5.77
CA ASP A 310 43.54 -11.63 5.14
C ASP A 310 42.06 -11.44 5.47
N LYS A 311 41.78 -10.86 6.64
CA LYS A 311 40.42 -10.51 7.11
C LYS A 311 39.98 -9.10 6.75
N THR A 312 40.83 -8.32 6.07
CA THR A 312 40.46 -6.97 5.62
C THR A 312 39.41 -7.06 4.50
N ARG A 313 38.37 -6.22 4.58
CA ARG A 313 37.26 -6.19 3.61
C ARG A 313 36.96 -4.76 3.20
N ILE A 314 36.53 -4.57 1.95
CA ILE A 314 36.01 -3.29 1.48
C ILE A 314 34.50 -3.31 1.65
N GLY A 315 33.97 -2.32 2.36
CA GLY A 315 32.54 -2.07 2.53
C GLY A 315 32.15 -0.72 1.96
N TYR A 316 30.85 -0.55 1.73
CA TYR A 316 30.25 0.74 1.39
C TYR A 316 29.02 0.95 2.27
N GLU A 317 28.87 2.14 2.84
CA GLU A 317 27.70 2.51 3.64
C GLU A 317 27.27 3.94 3.31
N ILE A 318 25.97 4.11 3.06
CA ILE A 318 25.35 5.41 2.78
C ILE A 318 24.47 5.77 3.99
N PRO A 319 24.91 6.66 4.89
CA PRO A 319 24.12 7.04 6.05
C PRO A 319 23.01 8.03 5.63
N LEU A 320 21.87 7.52 5.16
CA LEU A 320 20.75 8.32 4.66
C LEU A 320 20.33 9.44 5.63
N ASN A 321 20.26 9.13 6.93
CA ASN A 321 19.90 10.12 7.96
C ASN A 321 20.87 11.31 7.98
N ARG A 322 22.17 11.10 7.78
CA ARG A 322 23.14 12.20 7.78
C ARG A 322 22.88 13.20 6.65
N HIS A 323 22.32 12.74 5.53
CA HIS A 323 22.24 13.51 4.30
C HIS A 323 20.83 14.07 4.00
N PHE A 324 19.79 13.38 4.44
CA PHE A 324 18.40 13.73 4.14
C PHE A 324 17.57 14.13 5.37
N TYR A 325 18.05 13.84 6.58
CA TYR A 325 17.34 14.24 7.80
C TYR A 325 17.41 15.75 7.97
N VAL A 326 16.24 16.39 7.98
CA VAL A 326 16.08 17.77 8.41
C VAL A 326 15.66 17.73 9.87
N PHE A 327 16.51 18.28 10.76
CA PHE A 327 16.20 18.34 12.17
C PHE A 327 14.94 19.17 12.39
N GLU A 328 13.89 18.51 12.87
CA GLU A 328 12.71 19.17 13.40
C GLU A 328 12.82 19.15 14.93
N PRO A 329 12.92 20.32 15.60
CA PRO A 329 13.00 20.35 17.04
C PRO A 329 11.76 19.67 17.62
N PRO A 330 11.93 18.76 18.61
CA PRO A 330 10.80 18.09 19.22
C PRO A 330 9.85 19.11 19.85
N ARG A 331 8.57 18.72 19.94
CA ARG A 331 7.55 19.47 20.68
C ARG A 331 8.05 19.74 22.10
N PRO A 332 7.66 20.87 22.74
CA PRO A 332 8.08 21.18 24.10
C PRO A 332 7.83 20.00 25.06
N LEU A 333 8.79 19.71 25.94
CA LEU A 333 8.71 18.61 26.92
C LEU A 333 7.40 18.63 27.72
N ALA A 334 6.90 19.80 28.08
CA ALA A 334 5.65 19.94 28.80
C ALA A 334 4.43 19.39 28.04
N GLU A 335 4.41 19.50 26.71
CA GLU A 335 3.34 18.92 25.88
C GLU A 335 3.46 17.40 25.80
N ILE A 336 4.70 16.89 25.66
CA ILE A 336 5.00 15.45 25.64
C ILE A 336 4.62 14.80 26.97
N ASP A 337 4.96 15.44 28.09
CA ASP A 337 4.61 14.96 29.44
C ASP A 337 3.09 14.94 29.66
N ALA A 338 2.38 15.96 29.15
CA ALA A 338 0.92 16.00 29.22
C ALA A 338 0.26 14.89 28.39
N ASP A 339 0.79 14.59 27.21
CA ASP A 339 0.32 13.49 26.34
C ASP A 339 0.62 12.11 26.98
N LEU A 340 1.86 11.91 27.48
CA LEU A 340 2.26 10.70 28.19
C LEU A 340 1.38 10.45 29.40
N LYS A 341 1.08 11.48 30.19
CA LYS A 341 0.16 11.38 31.33
C LYS A 341 -1.23 10.96 30.90
N ARG A 342 -1.79 11.58 29.85
CA ARG A 342 -3.10 11.16 29.27
C ARG A 342 -3.10 9.71 28.80
N SER A 343 -1.99 9.24 28.22
CA SER A 343 -1.86 7.83 27.81
C SER A 343 -1.77 6.88 29.01
N MET A 344 -0.98 7.23 30.03
CA MET A 344 -0.89 6.44 31.27
C MET A 344 -2.23 6.37 32.01
N ASP A 345 -2.96 7.47 32.09
CA ASP A 345 -4.28 7.50 32.73
C ASP A 345 -5.29 6.61 31.99
N ARG A 346 -5.24 6.57 30.65
CA ARG A 346 -6.04 5.65 29.81
C ARG A 346 -5.67 4.20 30.05
N ILE A 347 -4.38 3.86 30.02
CA ILE A 347 -3.90 2.49 30.30
C ILE A 347 -4.35 2.05 31.69
N LYS A 348 -4.26 2.94 32.68
CA LYS A 348 -4.70 2.67 34.04
C LYS A 348 -6.20 2.38 34.10
N GLN A 349 -7.04 3.18 33.44
CA GLN A 349 -8.49 2.91 33.34
C GLN A 349 -8.79 1.57 32.66
N MET A 350 -8.06 1.19 31.61
CA MET A 350 -8.23 -0.11 30.94
C MET A 350 -7.88 -1.28 31.85
N ILE A 351 -6.81 -1.15 32.65
CA ILE A 351 -6.40 -2.17 33.62
C ILE A 351 -7.42 -2.27 34.77
N GLU A 352 -7.90 -1.13 35.29
CA GLU A 352 -8.93 -1.11 36.34
C GLU A 352 -10.25 -1.75 35.85
N GLY A 353 -10.62 -1.55 34.58
CA GLY A 353 -11.78 -2.19 33.95
C GLY A 353 -11.64 -3.69 33.67
N LEU A 354 -10.43 -4.26 33.75
CA LEU A 354 -10.18 -5.70 33.67
C LEU A 354 -10.17 -6.39 35.04
N ALA A 355 -10.08 -5.61 36.12
CA ALA A 355 -10.01 -6.08 37.50
C ALA A 355 -11.38 -6.09 38.22
N GLY A 356 -12.45 -5.63 37.58
CA GLY A 356 -13.84 -5.73 38.02
C GLY A 356 -14.69 -6.45 36.99
#